data_AF-A0A211ZJV3-F1
#
_entry.id   AF-A0A211ZJV3-F1
#
_cell.length_a   1.000
_cell.length_b   1.000
_cell.length_c   1.000
_cell.angle_alpha   90.00
_cell.angle_beta   90.00
_cell.angle_gamma   90.00
#
_symmetry.space_group_name_H-M   'P 1'
#
loop_
_entity.id
_entity.type
_entity.pdbx_description
1 polymer ?
#
loop_
_entity_poly.entity_id
_entity_poly.type
_entity_poly.pdbx_seq_one_letter_code
_entity_poly.pdbx_strand_id
1 'polypeptide(L)'
;MPHTALSLLRIAAAAAAVATLAGCVAYPAYPVRPRPVAVAPGPVVVEPAAAPPGVVYVAPVGMAPASGYLWRYHRVYGWGWWHPHYGWHAGWR
;
A
#
# COMPACT_ATOMS: atom_id res chain seq x y z
N MET A 1 -6.34 30.83 36.51
CA MET A 1 -5.32 30.33 35.57
C MET A 1 -5.03 28.79 35.59
N PRO A 2 -5.90 27.87 36.11
CA PRO A 2 -5.64 26.42 36.00
C PRO A 2 -6.31 25.72 34.80
N HIS A 3 -7.34 26.32 34.19
CA HIS A 3 -8.14 25.66 33.14
C HIS A 3 -7.44 25.58 31.78
N THR A 4 -6.62 26.58 31.42
CA THR A 4 -5.85 26.57 30.17
C THR A 4 -4.74 25.54 30.17
N ALA A 5 -4.05 25.37 31.31
CA ALA A 5 -3.01 24.35 31.47
C ALA A 5 -3.58 22.93 31.36
N LEU A 6 -4.75 22.68 31.96
CA LEU A 6 -5.43 21.38 31.88
C LEU A 6 -5.90 21.06 30.45
N SER A 7 -6.35 22.07 29.68
CA SER A 7 -6.76 21.90 28.28
C SER A 7 -5.57 21.58 27.36
N LEU A 8 -4.43 22.26 27.55
CA LEU A 8 -3.21 21.97 26.78
C LEU A 8 -2.66 20.57 27.09
N LEU A 9 -2.69 20.16 28.36
CA LEU A 9 -2.26 18.82 28.77
C LEU A 9 -3.13 17.73 28.12
N ARG A 10 -4.45 17.96 28.02
CA ARG A 10 -5.39 17.05 27.35
C ARG A 10 -5.17 16.94 25.85
N ILE A 11 -4.91 18.07 25.18
CA ILE A 11 -4.61 18.09 23.74
C ILE A 11 -3.32 17.34 23.44
N ALA A 12 -2.27 17.55 24.24
CA ALA A 12 -1.01 16.83 24.11
C ALA A 12 -1.18 15.32 24.33
N ALA A 13 -1.95 14.90 25.33
CA ALA A 13 -2.24 13.50 25.59
C ALA A 13 -3.02 12.85 24.44
N ALA A 14 -4.00 13.54 23.86
CA ALA A 14 -4.75 13.06 22.71
C ALA A 14 -3.86 12.91 21.46
N ALA A 15 -2.97 13.88 21.20
CA ALA A 15 -2.02 13.81 20.08
C ALA A 15 -1.03 12.65 20.23
N ALA A 16 -0.51 12.41 21.44
CA ALA A 16 0.36 11.28 21.73
C ALA A 16 -0.34 9.92 21.54
N ALA A 17 -1.63 9.82 21.90
CA ALA A 17 -2.41 8.61 21.69
C ALA A 17 -2.71 8.31 20.21
N VAL A 18 -2.85 9.33 19.36
CA VAL A 18 -3.01 9.14 17.91
C VAL A 18 -1.70 8.68 17.26
N ALA A 19 -0.55 9.18 17.72
CA ALA A 19 0.75 8.82 17.19
C ALA A 19 1.13 7.34 17.42
N THR A 20 0.65 6.71 18.49
CA THR A 20 0.95 5.29 18.78
C THR A 20 0.13 4.30 17.94
N LEU A 21 -0.96 4.75 17.30
CA LEU A 21 -1.74 3.92 16.37
C LEU A 21 -1.10 3.86 14.97
N ALA A 22 -0.19 4.78 14.66
CA ALA A 22 0.58 4.80 13.41
C ALA A 22 1.83 3.93 13.54
N GLY A 23 1.70 2.60 13.45
CA GLY A 23 2.92 1.77 13.43
C GLY A 23 2.82 0.26 13.44
N CYS A 24 1.64 -0.36 13.50
CA CYS A 24 1.57 -1.81 13.42
C CYS A 24 1.63 -2.30 11.97
N VAL A 25 2.84 -2.33 11.39
CA VAL A 25 3.10 -3.14 10.19
C VAL A 25 3.18 -4.59 10.63
N ALA A 26 2.11 -5.34 10.39
CA ALA A 26 2.14 -6.79 10.55
C ALA A 26 3.04 -7.40 9.46
N TYR A 27 4.21 -7.90 9.85
CA TYR A 27 5.02 -8.74 8.97
C TYR A 27 4.41 -10.15 8.95
N PRO A 28 4.16 -10.76 7.78
CA PRO A 28 3.59 -12.09 7.75
C PRO A 28 4.60 -13.11 8.31
N ALA A 29 4.28 -13.70 9.46
CA ALA A 29 5.00 -14.86 9.99
C ALA A 29 4.49 -16.12 9.28
N TYR A 30 5.22 -16.58 8.26
CA TYR A 30 4.95 -17.88 7.64
C TYR A 30 5.59 -19.00 8.47
N PRO A 31 4.93 -20.17 8.63
CA PRO A 31 5.52 -21.30 9.33
C PRO A 31 6.72 -21.85 8.55
N VAL A 32 7.89 -21.83 9.19
CA VAL A 32 9.15 -22.33 8.62
C VAL A 32 9.09 -23.86 8.52
N ARG A 33 9.05 -24.40 7.30
CA ARG A 33 9.58 -25.75 7.02
C ARG A 33 11.05 -25.61 6.60
N PRO A 34 11.99 -26.37 7.15
CA PRO A 34 13.38 -26.27 6.75
C PRO A 34 13.61 -26.96 5.41
N ARG A 35 13.79 -26.21 4.32
CA ARG A 35 14.30 -26.69 3.01
C ARG A 35 14.70 -25.51 2.11
N PRO A 36 15.57 -25.77 1.10
CA PRO A 36 16.81 -25.02 0.82
C PRO A 36 16.60 -23.51 0.65
N VAL A 37 17.58 -22.71 1.10
CA VAL A 37 17.57 -21.24 1.09
C VAL A 37 17.13 -20.70 -0.27
N ALA A 38 15.86 -20.32 -0.35
CA ALA A 38 15.37 -19.41 -1.36
C ALA A 38 15.77 -18.02 -0.90
N VAL A 39 16.68 -17.38 -1.63
CA VAL A 39 16.82 -15.93 -1.57
C VAL A 39 15.43 -15.37 -1.84
N ALA A 40 14.81 -14.73 -0.85
CA ALA A 40 13.54 -14.06 -1.07
C ALA A 40 13.72 -13.16 -2.30
N PRO A 41 12.82 -13.17 -3.29
CA PRO A 41 12.85 -12.15 -4.32
C PRO A 41 12.95 -10.83 -3.58
N GLY A 42 13.99 -10.04 -3.88
CA GLY A 42 14.09 -8.69 -3.36
C GLY A 42 12.77 -7.94 -3.64
N PRO A 43 12.50 -6.81 -2.96
CA PRO A 43 11.32 -6.01 -3.26
C PRO A 43 11.22 -5.86 -4.77
N VAL A 44 10.15 -6.41 -5.35
CA VAL A 44 9.89 -6.27 -6.79
C VAL A 44 9.59 -4.79 -6.94
N VAL A 45 10.62 -4.03 -7.32
CA VAL A 45 10.47 -2.64 -7.73
C VAL A 45 9.71 -2.71 -9.05
N VAL A 46 8.39 -2.65 -8.95
CA VAL A 46 7.54 -2.42 -10.11
C VAL A 46 7.87 -1.00 -10.55
N GLU A 47 8.63 -0.86 -11.62
CA GLU A 47 8.83 0.47 -12.21
C GLU A 47 7.45 1.09 -12.46
N PRO A 48 7.25 2.36 -12.06
CA PRO A 48 5.98 3.03 -12.29
C PRO A 48 5.62 2.95 -13.77
N ALA A 49 4.49 2.32 -14.08
CA ALA A 49 3.98 2.35 -15.44
C ALA A 49 3.75 3.81 -15.83
N ALA A 50 4.38 4.26 -16.91
CA ALA A 50 4.27 5.63 -17.37
C ALA A 50 2.80 5.99 -17.66
N ALA A 51 2.33 7.06 -17.03
CA ALA A 51 0.98 7.55 -17.26
C ALA A 51 0.88 8.18 -18.65
N PRO A 52 -0.24 7.99 -19.37
CA PRO A 52 -0.51 8.72 -20.61
C PRO A 52 -0.54 10.24 -20.39
N PRO A 53 -0.33 11.06 -21.45
CA PRO A 53 -0.48 12.50 -21.36
C PRO A 53 -1.85 12.90 -20.79
N GLY A 54 -1.85 13.81 -19.82
CA GLY A 54 -3.06 14.28 -19.15
C GLY A 54 -3.64 13.32 -18.10
N VAL A 55 -3.00 12.19 -17.85
CA VAL A 55 -3.37 11.25 -16.78
C VAL A 55 -2.32 11.30 -15.69
N VAL A 56 -2.75 11.50 -14.44
CA VAL A 56 -1.86 11.43 -13.28
C VAL A 56 -1.62 9.96 -12.94
N TYR A 57 -0.36 9.60 -12.69
CA TYR A 57 -0.03 8.29 -12.12
C TYR A 57 -0.61 8.18 -10.71
N VAL A 58 -1.39 7.12 -10.47
CA VAL A 58 -1.87 6.76 -9.13
C VAL A 58 -1.15 5.48 -8.74
N ALA A 59 -0.52 5.49 -7.57
CA ALA A 59 0.19 4.30 -7.07
C ALA A 59 -0.77 3.11 -6.88
N PRO A 60 -0.29 1.86 -6.97
CA PRO A 60 -1.10 0.68 -6.75
C PRO A 60 -1.80 0.70 -5.40
N VAL A 61 -3.09 0.36 -5.41
CA VAL A 61 -3.84 0.07 -4.18
C VAL A 61 -3.93 -1.43 -3.97
N GLY A 62 -3.55 -1.87 -2.76
CA GLY A 62 -3.50 -3.28 -2.41
C GLY A 62 -2.37 -4.04 -3.11
N MET A 63 -2.33 -5.34 -2.87
CA MET A 63 -1.35 -6.25 -3.49
C MET A 63 -1.82 -6.69 -4.88
N ALA A 64 -0.87 -7.01 -5.76
CA ALA A 64 -1.16 -7.65 -7.03
C ALA A 64 -1.90 -8.99 -6.78
N PRO A 65 -2.95 -9.33 -7.56
CA PRO A 65 -3.74 -10.54 -7.33
C PRO A 65 -2.92 -11.85 -7.42
N ALA A 66 -1.92 -11.88 -8.30
CA ALA A 66 -0.98 -12.98 -8.48
C ALA A 66 0.27 -12.48 -9.23
N SER A 67 1.24 -13.37 -9.44
CA SER A 67 2.37 -13.11 -10.34
C SER A 67 1.90 -12.79 -11.77
N GLY A 68 2.62 -11.90 -12.45
CA GLY A 68 2.34 -11.50 -13.83
C GLY A 68 1.32 -10.36 -13.99
N TYR A 69 0.66 -9.93 -12.91
CA TYR A 69 -0.17 -8.73 -12.94
C TYR A 69 0.70 -7.47 -12.94
N LEU A 70 0.40 -6.55 -13.86
CA LEU A 70 1.09 -5.27 -14.02
C LEU A 70 0.15 -4.13 -13.65
N TRP A 71 0.65 -3.12 -12.95
CA TRP A 71 -0.11 -1.91 -12.69
C TRP A 71 -0.20 -1.06 -13.96
N ARG A 72 -1.40 -0.84 -14.49
CA ARG A 72 -1.59 -0.17 -15.78
C ARG A 72 -2.80 0.77 -15.75
N TYR A 73 -2.83 1.73 -16.67
CA TYR A 73 -3.97 2.60 -16.90
C TYR A 73 -4.91 2.02 -17.97
N HIS A 74 -6.20 2.02 -17.68
CA HIS A 74 -7.30 1.72 -18.61
C HIS A 74 -8.19 2.96 -18.76
N ARG A 75 -8.57 3.31 -20.00
CA ARG A 75 -9.39 4.50 -20.25
C ARG A 75 -10.76 4.51 -19.55
N VAL A 76 -11.33 3.32 -19.29
CA VAL A 76 -12.68 3.16 -18.68
C VAL A 76 -12.61 2.84 -17.19
N TYR A 77 -11.55 2.19 -16.73
CA TYR A 77 -11.43 1.68 -15.36
C TYR A 77 -10.30 2.34 -14.57
N GLY A 78 -9.74 3.44 -15.09
CA GLY A 78 -8.61 4.11 -14.48
C GLY A 78 -7.41 3.18 -14.28
N TRP A 79 -6.67 3.41 -13.20
CA TRP A 79 -5.55 2.57 -12.80
C TRP A 79 -6.01 1.23 -12.22
N GLY A 80 -5.33 0.14 -12.54
CA GLY A 80 -5.65 -1.18 -12.02
C GLY A 80 -4.60 -2.25 -12.36
N TRP A 81 -4.81 -3.45 -11.84
CA TRP A 81 -3.98 -4.61 -12.14
C TRP A 81 -4.42 -5.26 -13.45
N TRP A 82 -3.51 -5.43 -14.41
CA TRP A 82 -3.79 -6.06 -15.69
C TRP A 82 -2.90 -7.29 -15.91
N HIS A 83 -3.50 -8.36 -16.40
CA HIS A 83 -2.81 -9.57 -16.83
C HIS A 83 -3.15 -9.89 -18.30
N PRO A 84 -2.18 -10.29 -19.14
CA PRO A 84 -2.44 -10.58 -20.55
C PRO A 84 -3.46 -11.70 -20.78
N HIS A 85 -3.50 -12.69 -19.87
CA HIS A 85 -4.41 -13.84 -19.97
C HIS A 85 -5.69 -13.73 -19.15
N TYR A 86 -5.71 -12.91 -18.08
CA TYR A 86 -6.83 -12.85 -17.13
C TYR A 86 -7.55 -11.50 -17.12
N GLY A 87 -7.01 -10.49 -17.80
CA GLY A 87 -7.63 -9.18 -17.91
C GLY A 87 -7.40 -8.28 -16.70
N TRP A 88 -8.39 -7.42 -16.42
CA TRP A 88 -8.31 -6.33 -15.44
C TRP A 88 -8.87 -6.72 -14.07
N HIS A 89 -8.19 -6.31 -13.01
CA HIS A 89 -8.57 -6.46 -11.61
C HIS A 89 -8.38 -5.13 -10.86
N ALA A 90 -9.34 -4.77 -10.00
CA ALA A 90 -9.31 -3.59 -9.13
C ALA A 90 -9.02 -2.25 -9.86
N GLY A 91 -9.78 -1.94 -10.92
CA GLY A 91 -9.76 -0.64 -11.57
C GLY A 91 -10.65 0.40 -10.87
N TRP A 92 -10.12 1.61 -10.63
CA TRP A 92 -10.90 2.72 -10.09
C TRP A 92 -12.03 3.14 -11.05
N ARG A 93 -13.25 3.34 -10.53
CA ARG A 93 -14.35 4.02 -11.24
C ARG A 93 -14.70 5.30 -10.50
#